data_AF-A0A937DTF9-F1
#
_entry.id   AF-A0A937DTF9-F1
#
_cell.length_a   1.000
_cell.length_b   1.000
_cell.length_c   1.000
_cell.angle_alpha   90.00
_cell.angle_beta   90.00
_cell.angle_gamma   90.00
#
_symmetry.space_group_name_H-M   'P 1'
#
loop_
_entity.id
_entity.type
_entity.pdbx_description
1 polymer ?
#
loop_
_entity_poly.entity_id
_entity_poly.type
_entity_poly.pdbx_seq_one_letter_code
_entity_poly.pdbx_strand_id
1 'polypeptide(L)'
;MKNLTALFLFFTLYAAAFAQKPFDYASDYRSIKEQVLTIGGPLEYDSLLARFQRADTTMPSSDVLALMIGFTAQPAYKPYIVLDDELRINKLNMADDYKKALAVSDSFLRSYPLSIKVIFERMVAFNGLGQADSANYYANQVRLLRDAMYDSGSIFDKEGAAFALAPLDGRYFLLALGYEALTVAYVTDSMRYRIEMIEIKNNNGTKVPFYFNIQHAHLTNTQK
;
A
#
# COMPACT_ATOMS: atom_id res chain seq x y z
N MET A 1 46.31 42.37 26.50
CA MET A 1 45.22 41.37 26.59
C MET A 1 44.69 41.18 25.17
N LYS A 2 45.38 40.38 24.35
CA LYS A 2 45.09 38.96 24.02
C LYS A 2 43.66 38.74 23.49
N ASN A 3 43.57 38.91 22.16
CA ASN A 3 42.97 38.01 21.16
C ASN A 3 41.51 37.61 21.35
N LEU A 4 40.62 38.25 20.58
CA LEU A 4 39.26 37.80 20.32
C LEU A 4 39.27 36.88 19.09
N THR A 5 39.60 35.60 19.29
CA THR A 5 39.46 34.58 18.25
C THR A 5 37.98 34.23 18.10
N ALA A 6 37.38 34.64 16.98
CA ALA A 6 36.05 34.23 16.55
C ALA A 6 36.06 32.71 16.30
N LEU A 7 35.34 31.98 17.16
CA LEU A 7 35.13 30.55 17.05
C LEU A 7 34.10 30.29 15.93
N PHE A 8 34.59 29.97 14.73
CA PHE A 8 33.77 29.40 13.67
C PHE A 8 33.32 28.00 14.10
N LEU A 9 32.11 27.92 14.65
CA LEU A 9 31.45 26.65 14.95
C LEU A 9 31.04 26.01 13.62
N PHE A 10 31.91 25.18 13.06
CA PHE A 10 31.57 24.29 11.95
C PHE A 10 30.59 23.24 12.49
N PHE A 11 29.29 23.55 12.44
CA PHE A 11 28.23 22.58 12.66
C PHE A 11 28.17 21.70 11.40
N THR A 12 29.12 20.77 11.26
CA THR A 12 28.93 19.63 10.36
C THR A 12 27.80 18.80 10.95
N LEU A 13 26.58 19.10 10.50
CA LEU A 13 25.46 18.18 10.52
C LEU A 13 25.96 16.89 9.87
N TYR A 14 26.38 15.94 10.70
CA TYR A 14 26.32 14.53 10.36
C TYR A 14 24.83 14.25 10.12
N ALA A 15 24.39 14.46 8.88
CA ALA A 15 23.27 13.75 8.35
C ALA A 15 23.70 12.28 8.36
N ALA A 16 23.48 11.61 9.49
CA ALA A 16 23.32 10.17 9.48
C ALA A 16 22.10 9.93 8.59
N ALA A 17 22.37 9.73 7.30
CA ALA A 17 21.46 9.00 6.45
C ALA A 17 21.35 7.62 7.09
N PHE A 18 20.39 7.48 8.01
CA PHE A 18 19.87 6.18 8.37
C PHE A 18 19.28 5.64 7.08
N ALA A 19 20.10 4.93 6.31
CA ALA A 19 19.58 3.95 5.38
C ALA A 19 18.79 2.98 6.25
N GLN A 20 17.48 3.20 6.38
CA GLN A 20 16.59 2.23 6.97
C GLN A 20 16.84 0.93 6.21
N LYS A 21 17.16 -0.14 6.94
CA LYS A 21 17.26 -1.48 6.38
C LYS A 21 16.00 -1.70 5.53
N PRO A 22 16.12 -2.06 4.24
CA PRO A 22 14.95 -2.38 3.43
C PRO A 22 14.11 -3.45 4.13
N PHE A 23 12.80 -3.33 4.02
CA PHE A 23 11.88 -4.34 4.55
C PHE A 23 12.21 -5.70 3.92
N ASP A 24 12.33 -6.71 4.77
CA ASP A 24 12.47 -8.11 4.38
C ASP A 24 11.25 -8.88 4.88
N TYR A 25 10.46 -9.42 3.96
CA TYR A 25 9.22 -10.11 4.33
C TYR A 25 9.45 -11.29 5.28
N ALA A 26 10.55 -12.03 5.10
CA ALA A 26 10.81 -13.24 5.88
C ALA A 26 11.08 -12.93 7.36
N SER A 27 11.80 -11.84 7.63
CA SER A 27 12.26 -11.47 8.96
C SER A 27 11.37 -10.41 9.62
N ASP A 28 10.92 -9.42 8.85
CA ASP A 28 10.31 -8.20 9.41
C ASP A 28 8.77 -8.32 9.50
N TYR A 29 8.11 -9.06 8.60
CA TYR A 29 6.64 -9.18 8.60
C TYR A 29 6.08 -9.63 9.95
N ARG A 30 6.65 -10.70 10.53
CA ARG A 30 6.19 -11.24 11.82
C ARG A 30 6.44 -10.25 12.96
N SER A 31 7.63 -9.65 13.01
CA SER A 31 7.99 -8.67 14.04
C SER A 31 7.08 -7.45 14.01
N ILE A 32 6.84 -6.90 12.81
CA ILE A 32 5.92 -5.75 12.64
C ILE A 32 4.50 -6.15 13.04
N LYS A 33 4.03 -7.34 12.64
CA LYS A 33 2.70 -7.85 13.01
C LYS A 33 2.52 -7.98 14.53
N GLU A 34 3.57 -8.33 15.27
CA GLU A 34 3.51 -8.36 16.74
C GLU A 34 3.51 -6.95 17.35
N GLN A 35 4.32 -6.03 16.80
CA GLN A 35 4.38 -4.63 17.27
C GLN A 35 3.08 -3.86 17.07
N VAL A 36 2.40 -4.04 15.93
CA VAL A 36 1.15 -3.33 15.62
C VAL A 36 -0.03 -3.77 16.49
N LEU A 37 0.08 -4.95 17.13
CA LEU A 37 -0.90 -5.46 18.10
C LEU A 37 -0.58 -5.03 19.54
N THR A 38 0.54 -4.33 19.76
CA THR A 38 0.93 -3.85 21.09
C THR A 38 0.21 -2.54 21.42
N ILE A 39 -0.70 -2.59 22.39
CA ILE A 39 -1.51 -1.44 22.84
C ILE A 39 -0.59 -0.33 23.36
N GLY A 40 -0.83 0.90 22.90
CA GLY A 40 -0.03 2.08 23.25
C GLY A 40 1.41 2.08 22.71
N GLY A 41 1.76 1.12 21.85
CA GLY A 41 3.05 1.10 21.14
C GLY A 41 3.11 2.13 20.01
N PRO A 42 4.31 2.50 19.53
CA PRO A 42 4.48 3.48 18.45
C PRO A 42 3.86 3.05 17.12
N LEU A 43 3.67 1.74 16.91
CA LEU A 43 3.06 1.16 15.71
C LEU A 43 1.65 0.62 15.96
N GLU A 44 1.01 0.94 17.09
CA GLU A 44 -0.34 0.46 17.41
C GLU A 44 -1.31 0.68 16.24
N TYR A 45 -1.99 -0.39 15.83
CA TYR A 45 -2.84 -0.41 14.64
C TYR A 45 -3.89 0.70 14.61
N ASP A 46 -4.62 0.92 15.71
CA ASP A 46 -5.69 1.92 15.76
C ASP A 46 -5.15 3.35 15.65
N SER A 47 -3.98 3.61 16.24
CA SER A 47 -3.28 4.89 16.13
C SER A 47 -2.83 5.16 14.69
N LEU A 48 -2.26 4.16 14.02
CA LEU A 48 -1.87 4.27 12.60
C LEU A 48 -3.09 4.42 11.68
N LEU A 49 -4.16 3.65 11.92
CA LEU A 49 -5.39 3.71 11.14
C LEU A 49 -6.04 5.09 11.25
N ALA A 50 -6.09 5.67 12.45
CA ALA A 50 -6.64 7.01 12.66
C ALA A 50 -5.84 8.08 11.90
N ARG A 51 -4.51 7.97 11.81
CA ARG A 51 -3.68 8.87 10.99
C ARG A 51 -3.99 8.70 9.50
N PHE A 52 -4.03 7.46 9.02
CA PHE A 52 -4.37 7.15 7.63
C PHE A 52 -5.75 7.66 7.23
N GLN A 53 -6.76 7.49 8.10
CA GLN A 53 -8.12 8.00 7.91
C GLN A 53 -8.23 9.53 7.97
N ARG A 54 -7.20 10.25 8.44
CA ARG A 54 -7.14 11.71 8.30
C ARG A 54 -6.39 12.15 7.03
N ALA A 55 -5.99 11.20 6.18
CA ALA A 55 -5.10 11.41 5.05
C ALA A 55 -3.83 12.19 5.48
N ASP A 56 -3.26 11.82 6.64
CA ASP A 56 -2.03 12.42 7.17
C ASP A 56 -0.87 12.18 6.19
N THR A 57 -0.57 13.17 5.36
CA THR A 57 0.46 13.08 4.31
C THR A 57 1.88 13.04 4.86
N THR A 58 2.07 13.26 6.17
CA THR A 58 3.36 13.18 6.87
C THR A 58 3.66 11.77 7.39
N MET A 59 2.71 10.84 7.25
CA MET A 59 2.87 9.46 7.66
C MET A 59 3.96 8.77 6.82
N PRO A 60 5.03 8.23 7.44
CA PRO A 60 6.08 7.51 6.72
C PRO A 60 5.55 6.26 6.01
N SER A 61 6.13 5.91 4.87
CA SER A 61 5.81 4.66 4.16
C SER A 61 5.96 3.42 5.04
N SER A 62 6.92 3.41 5.97
CA SER A 62 7.12 2.34 6.96
C SER A 62 5.94 2.19 7.92
N ASP A 63 5.35 3.31 8.36
CA ASP A 63 4.18 3.32 9.25
C ASP A 63 2.95 2.82 8.50
N VAL A 64 2.81 3.19 7.23
CA VAL A 64 1.70 2.73 6.37
C VAL A 64 1.87 1.24 6.04
N LEU A 65 3.10 0.76 5.80
CA LEU A 65 3.40 -0.66 5.65
C LEU A 65 3.07 -1.44 6.93
N ALA A 66 3.42 -0.90 8.10
CA ALA A 66 3.04 -1.48 9.38
C ALA A 66 1.51 -1.54 9.55
N LEU A 67 0.79 -0.48 9.18
CA LEU A 67 -0.67 -0.47 9.16
C LEU A 67 -1.25 -1.55 8.24
N MET A 68 -0.71 -1.71 7.03
CA MET A 68 -1.11 -2.75 6.07
C MET A 68 -0.87 -4.15 6.65
N ILE A 69 0.31 -4.39 7.24
CA ILE A 69 0.64 -5.65 7.92
C ILE A 69 -0.30 -5.89 9.11
N GLY A 70 -0.59 -4.87 9.92
CA GLY A 70 -1.54 -4.97 11.03
C GLY A 70 -2.94 -5.31 10.59
N PHE A 71 -3.39 -4.80 9.44
CA PHE A 71 -4.69 -5.18 8.89
C PHE A 71 -4.76 -6.68 8.57
N THR A 72 -3.66 -7.33 8.18
CA THR A 72 -3.63 -8.79 7.96
C THR A 72 -3.85 -9.63 9.23
N ALA A 73 -3.76 -9.01 10.42
CA ALA A 73 -4.08 -9.65 11.69
C ALA A 73 -5.57 -9.51 12.07
N GLN A 74 -6.31 -8.63 11.40
CA GLN A 74 -7.68 -8.32 11.76
C GLN A 74 -8.64 -9.42 11.29
N PRO A 75 -9.67 -9.79 12.07
CA PRO A 75 -10.67 -10.79 11.66
C PRO A 75 -11.40 -10.45 10.36
N ALA A 76 -11.47 -9.14 10.04
CA ALA A 76 -12.04 -8.66 8.80
C ALA A 76 -11.19 -9.01 7.57
N TYR A 77 -9.89 -9.28 7.71
CA TYR A 77 -9.01 -9.53 6.57
C TYR A 77 -9.36 -10.82 5.83
N LYS A 78 -10.11 -10.66 4.72
CA LYS A 78 -10.60 -11.72 3.84
C LYS A 78 -10.36 -11.31 2.37
N PRO A 79 -9.09 -11.29 1.93
CA PRO A 79 -8.67 -10.59 0.72
C PRO A 79 -9.29 -11.11 -0.59
N TYR A 80 -9.78 -12.35 -0.62
CA TYR A 80 -10.43 -12.93 -1.80
C TYR A 80 -11.96 -12.80 -1.81
N ILE A 81 -12.59 -12.60 -0.64
CA ILE A 81 -14.06 -12.56 -0.53
C ILE A 81 -14.61 -11.20 -0.99
N VAL A 82 -13.80 -10.15 -0.88
CA VAL A 82 -14.21 -8.77 -1.15
C VAL A 82 -14.18 -8.36 -2.61
N LEU A 83 -13.61 -9.18 -3.50
CA LEU A 83 -13.32 -8.78 -4.88
C LEU A 83 -14.59 -8.43 -5.68
N ASP A 84 -15.70 -9.12 -5.42
CA ASP A 84 -16.98 -8.84 -6.09
C ASP A 84 -17.54 -7.47 -5.71
N ASP A 85 -17.36 -7.06 -4.45
CA ASP A 85 -17.76 -5.73 -3.97
C ASP A 85 -16.88 -4.63 -4.58
N GLU A 86 -15.57 -4.85 -4.68
CA GLU A 86 -14.66 -3.91 -5.36
C GLU A 86 -15.05 -3.72 -6.83
N LEU A 87 -15.36 -4.82 -7.54
CA LEU A 87 -15.81 -4.78 -8.92
C LEU A 87 -17.17 -4.10 -9.07
N ARG A 88 -18.09 -4.32 -8.13
CA ARG A 88 -19.41 -3.67 -8.11
C ARG A 88 -19.29 -2.15 -7.99
N ILE A 89 -18.39 -1.65 -7.13
CA ILE A 89 -18.14 -0.21 -6.98
C ILE A 89 -17.56 0.37 -8.28
N ASN A 90 -16.58 -0.29 -8.88
CA ASN A 90 -16.01 0.15 -10.15
C ASN A 90 -17.06 0.21 -11.28
N LYS A 91 -17.95 -0.79 -11.39
CA LYS A 91 -19.05 -0.78 -12.37
C LYS A 91 -20.01 0.39 -12.19
N LEU A 92 -20.27 0.81 -10.94
CA LEU A 92 -21.10 1.99 -10.68
C LEU A 92 -20.45 3.27 -11.20
N ASN A 93 -19.14 3.44 -10.98
CA ASN A 93 -18.39 4.57 -11.52
C ASN A 93 -18.34 4.56 -13.06
N MET A 94 -18.16 3.39 -13.68
CA MET A 94 -18.19 3.26 -15.15
C MET A 94 -19.56 3.62 -15.77
N ALA A 95 -20.63 3.55 -14.96
CA ALA A 95 -21.98 3.94 -15.35
C ALA A 95 -22.34 5.36 -14.89
N ASP A 96 -21.35 6.15 -14.44
CA ASP A 96 -21.51 7.50 -13.88
C ASP A 96 -22.46 7.60 -12.67
N ASP A 97 -22.76 6.47 -12.01
CA ASP A 97 -23.58 6.41 -10.79
C ASP A 97 -22.73 6.69 -9.53
N TYR A 98 -22.04 7.85 -9.56
CA TYR A 98 -21.03 8.23 -8.56
C TYR A 98 -21.60 8.28 -7.14
N LYS A 99 -22.84 8.76 -6.97
CA LYS A 99 -23.48 8.83 -5.63
C LYS A 99 -23.69 7.45 -5.03
N LYS A 100 -24.12 6.48 -5.84
CA LYS A 100 -24.30 5.10 -5.39
C LYS A 100 -22.94 4.42 -5.17
N ALA A 101 -21.96 4.68 -6.02
CA ALA A 101 -20.59 4.21 -5.81
C ALA A 101 -20.07 4.66 -4.43
N LEU A 102 -20.23 5.95 -4.09
CA LEU A 102 -19.83 6.51 -2.79
C LEU A 102 -20.55 5.89 -1.59
N ALA A 103 -21.88 5.67 -1.69
CA ALA A 103 -22.66 5.07 -0.62
C ALA A 103 -22.25 3.61 -0.35
N VAL A 104 -21.97 2.87 -1.43
CA VAL A 104 -21.50 1.49 -1.34
C VAL A 104 -20.09 1.42 -0.77
N SER A 105 -19.19 2.27 -1.26
CA SER A 105 -17.80 2.28 -0.79
C SER A 105 -17.68 2.73 0.67
N ASP A 106 -18.58 3.60 1.17
CA ASP A 106 -18.65 3.97 2.59
C ASP A 106 -18.89 2.75 3.49
N SER A 107 -19.82 1.88 3.10
CA SER A 107 -20.09 0.64 3.84
C SER A 107 -18.89 -0.31 3.80
N PHE A 108 -18.29 -0.45 2.61
CA PHE A 108 -17.15 -1.32 2.39
C PHE A 108 -15.92 -0.92 3.22
N LEU A 109 -15.53 0.36 3.18
CA LEU A 109 -14.32 0.86 3.84
C LEU A 109 -14.41 0.86 5.38
N ARG A 110 -15.60 0.71 5.97
CA ARG A 110 -15.73 0.45 7.42
C ARG A 110 -15.14 -0.89 7.82
N SER A 111 -15.17 -1.88 6.93
CA SER A 111 -14.63 -3.23 7.18
C SER A 111 -13.25 -3.43 6.55
N TYR A 112 -12.99 -2.75 5.41
CA TYR A 112 -11.75 -2.86 4.64
C TYR A 112 -11.14 -1.49 4.39
N PRO A 113 -10.65 -0.80 5.44
CA PRO A 113 -10.26 0.61 5.34
C PRO A 113 -9.05 0.87 4.45
N LEU A 114 -8.30 -0.17 4.07
CA LEU A 114 -7.06 -0.07 3.31
C LEU A 114 -7.17 -0.61 1.88
N SER A 115 -8.38 -0.83 1.35
CA SER A 115 -8.54 -1.24 -0.05
C SER A 115 -8.15 -0.09 -0.98
N ILE A 116 -6.97 -0.20 -1.59
CA ILE A 116 -6.46 0.81 -2.54
C ILE A 116 -7.43 0.99 -3.71
N LYS A 117 -8.07 -0.09 -4.16
CA LYS A 117 -9.08 -0.05 -5.22
C LYS A 117 -10.28 0.80 -4.82
N VAL A 118 -10.90 0.51 -3.68
CA VAL A 118 -12.12 1.21 -3.29
C VAL A 118 -11.84 2.67 -2.93
N ILE A 119 -10.69 2.97 -2.32
CA ILE A 119 -10.27 4.35 -2.07
C ILE A 119 -10.05 5.09 -3.41
N PHE A 120 -9.41 4.46 -4.40
CA PHE A 120 -9.28 5.01 -5.75
C PHE A 120 -10.63 5.25 -6.42
N GLU A 121 -11.57 4.30 -6.31
CA GLU A 121 -12.92 4.49 -6.86
C GLU A 121 -13.68 5.64 -6.20
N ARG A 122 -13.44 5.92 -4.91
CA ARG A 122 -13.98 7.14 -4.27
C ARG A 122 -13.39 8.40 -4.86
N MET A 123 -12.07 8.43 -5.07
CA MET A 123 -11.41 9.54 -5.76
C MET A 123 -12.05 9.78 -7.14
N VAL A 124 -12.28 8.72 -7.92
CA VAL A 124 -12.97 8.80 -9.23
C VAL A 124 -14.38 9.35 -9.08
N ALA A 125 -15.18 8.83 -8.15
CA ALA A 125 -16.55 9.28 -7.95
C ALA A 125 -16.63 10.75 -7.53
N PHE A 126 -15.77 11.20 -6.62
CA PHE A 126 -15.70 12.61 -6.21
C PHE A 126 -15.26 13.52 -7.36
N ASN A 127 -14.29 13.10 -8.18
CA ASN A 127 -13.91 13.83 -9.40
C ASN A 127 -15.08 13.94 -10.38
N GLY A 128 -15.80 12.85 -10.62
CA GLY A 128 -16.99 12.83 -11.49
C GLY A 128 -18.12 13.75 -11.00
N LEU A 129 -18.17 14.02 -9.70
CA LEU A 129 -19.10 14.98 -9.08
C LEU A 129 -18.56 16.42 -8.98
N GLY A 130 -17.34 16.68 -9.49
CA GLY A 130 -16.70 18.00 -9.39
C GLY A 130 -16.24 18.39 -7.98
N GLN A 131 -16.09 17.42 -7.07
CA GLN A 131 -15.71 17.64 -5.67
C GLN A 131 -14.21 17.44 -5.47
N ALA A 132 -13.42 18.40 -5.95
CA ALA A 132 -11.96 18.31 -6.00
C ALA A 132 -11.30 18.10 -4.63
N ASP A 133 -11.77 18.76 -3.57
CA ASP A 133 -11.20 18.62 -2.22
C ASP A 133 -11.32 17.18 -1.70
N SER A 134 -12.50 16.57 -1.86
CA SER A 134 -12.74 15.19 -1.48
C SER A 134 -11.93 14.23 -2.36
N ALA A 135 -11.85 14.47 -3.66
CA ALA A 135 -11.02 13.66 -4.54
C ALA A 135 -9.55 13.70 -4.14
N ASN A 136 -9.00 14.89 -3.83
CA ASN A 136 -7.62 15.05 -3.36
C ASN A 136 -7.36 14.34 -2.03
N TYR A 137 -8.33 14.36 -1.11
CA TYR A 137 -8.24 13.60 0.14
C TYR A 137 -8.06 12.09 -0.11
N TYR A 138 -8.86 11.49 -1.00
CA TYR A 138 -8.72 10.06 -1.32
C TYR A 138 -7.48 9.79 -2.18
N ALA A 139 -7.08 10.72 -3.06
CA ALA A 139 -5.82 10.63 -3.79
C ALA A 139 -4.61 10.55 -2.86
N ASN A 140 -4.62 11.32 -1.75
CA ASN A 140 -3.58 11.24 -0.74
C ASN A 140 -3.54 9.88 -0.04
N GLN A 141 -4.69 9.28 0.26
CA GLN A 141 -4.74 7.92 0.84
C GLN A 141 -4.21 6.85 -0.14
N VAL A 142 -4.60 6.93 -1.42
CA VAL A 142 -4.05 6.03 -2.46
C VAL A 142 -2.54 6.19 -2.56
N ARG A 143 -2.03 7.42 -2.54
CA ARG A 143 -0.60 7.71 -2.56
C ARG A 143 0.12 7.06 -1.38
N LEU A 144 -0.39 7.23 -0.15
CA LEU A 144 0.21 6.61 1.04
C LEU A 144 0.36 5.08 0.89
N LEU A 145 -0.70 4.38 0.45
CA LEU A 145 -0.65 2.93 0.23
C LEU A 145 0.35 2.55 -0.86
N ARG A 146 0.34 3.28 -1.98
CA ARG A 146 1.23 3.00 -3.11
C ARG A 146 2.70 3.24 -2.76
N ASP A 147 2.99 4.33 -2.06
CA ASP A 147 4.34 4.68 -1.63
C ASP A 147 4.85 3.60 -0.64
N ALA A 148 3.99 3.10 0.26
CA ALA A 148 4.31 1.97 1.13
C ALA A 148 4.58 0.66 0.35
N MET A 149 3.79 0.35 -0.68
CA MET A 149 4.06 -0.80 -1.55
C MET A 149 5.42 -0.65 -2.24
N TYR A 150 5.69 0.51 -2.83
CA TYR A 150 6.94 0.79 -3.54
C TYR A 150 8.16 0.73 -2.62
N ASP A 151 8.07 1.28 -1.42
CA ASP A 151 9.20 1.33 -0.47
C ASP A 151 9.40 0.01 0.29
N SER A 152 8.42 -0.90 0.26
CA SER A 152 8.52 -2.20 0.93
C SER A 152 9.44 -3.20 0.22
N GLY A 153 9.83 -2.96 -1.03
CA GLY A 153 10.66 -3.91 -1.76
C GLY A 153 10.91 -3.50 -3.20
N SER A 154 11.35 -4.46 -4.01
CA SER A 154 11.56 -4.28 -5.44
C SER A 154 10.40 -4.90 -6.22
N ILE A 155 9.77 -4.10 -7.07
CA ILE A 155 8.82 -4.63 -8.05
C ILE A 155 9.50 -5.35 -9.22
N PHE A 156 10.83 -5.29 -9.34
CA PHE A 156 11.60 -5.88 -10.44
C PHE A 156 12.37 -7.15 -10.05
N ASP A 157 12.44 -7.44 -8.74
CA ASP A 157 13.11 -8.61 -8.21
C ASP A 157 12.09 -9.48 -7.48
N LYS A 158 12.08 -10.77 -7.82
CA LYS A 158 11.18 -11.76 -7.22
C LYS A 158 11.55 -12.03 -5.76
N GLU A 159 12.83 -12.01 -5.41
CA GLU A 159 13.29 -12.34 -4.05
C GLU A 159 13.01 -11.17 -3.07
N GLY A 160 13.14 -9.94 -3.54
CA GLY A 160 12.76 -8.73 -2.81
C GLY A 160 11.36 -8.19 -3.12
N ALA A 161 10.42 -9.02 -3.59
CA ALA A 161 9.13 -8.56 -4.14
C ALA A 161 8.37 -7.60 -3.20
N ALA A 162 7.85 -6.51 -3.78
CA ALA A 162 7.09 -5.49 -3.05
C ALA A 162 5.83 -6.06 -2.37
N PHE A 163 5.53 -5.63 -1.15
CA PHE A 163 4.35 -6.06 -0.41
C PHE A 163 3.06 -5.55 -1.06
N ALA A 164 2.12 -6.45 -1.36
CA ALA A 164 0.77 -6.13 -1.83
C ALA A 164 -0.26 -6.63 -0.82
N LEU A 165 -1.12 -5.74 -0.30
CA LEU A 165 -2.06 -6.10 0.77
C LEU A 165 -3.12 -7.11 0.29
N ALA A 166 -3.67 -6.89 -0.91
CA ALA A 166 -4.64 -7.74 -1.55
C ALA A 166 -4.14 -8.32 -2.90
N PRO A 167 -4.68 -9.46 -3.35
CA PRO A 167 -4.23 -10.18 -4.55
C PRO A 167 -4.33 -9.41 -5.88
N LEU A 168 -5.04 -8.28 -5.94
CA LEU A 168 -5.15 -7.45 -7.15
C LEU A 168 -4.39 -6.12 -7.03
N ASP A 169 -3.80 -5.82 -5.87
CA ASP A 169 -3.17 -4.52 -5.62
C ASP A 169 -2.00 -4.26 -6.56
N GLY A 170 -1.20 -5.30 -6.90
CA GLY A 170 -0.12 -5.17 -7.87
C GLY A 170 -0.62 -4.73 -9.25
N ARG A 171 -1.79 -5.20 -9.67
CA ARG A 171 -2.40 -4.78 -10.95
C ARG A 171 -2.88 -3.34 -10.90
N TYR A 172 -3.49 -2.92 -9.79
CA TYR A 172 -3.93 -1.54 -9.61
C TYR A 172 -2.74 -0.58 -9.52
N PHE A 173 -1.65 -1.01 -8.87
CA PHE A 173 -0.39 -0.28 -8.82
C PHE A 173 0.16 -0.04 -10.24
N LEU A 174 0.23 -1.07 -11.08
CA LEU A 174 0.74 -0.96 -12.45
C LEU A 174 -0.18 -0.16 -13.37
N LEU A 175 -1.50 -0.31 -13.21
CA LEU A 175 -2.48 0.49 -13.97
C LEU A 175 -2.32 1.98 -13.68
N ALA A 176 -2.06 2.35 -12.42
CA ALA A 176 -1.79 3.74 -12.03
C ALA A 176 -0.48 4.30 -12.64
N LEU A 177 0.44 3.43 -13.06
CA LEU A 177 1.64 3.79 -13.82
C LEU A 177 1.43 3.78 -15.34
N GLY A 178 0.20 3.51 -15.80
CA GLY A 178 -0.15 3.46 -17.22
C GLY A 178 0.16 2.12 -17.90
N TYR A 179 0.43 1.07 -17.13
CA TYR A 179 0.68 -0.27 -17.67
C TYR A 179 -0.54 -1.16 -17.57
N GLU A 180 -0.84 -1.87 -18.66
CA GLU A 180 -1.83 -2.94 -18.68
C GLU A 180 -1.14 -4.30 -18.47
N ALA A 181 -1.74 -5.14 -17.63
CA ALA A 181 -1.28 -6.51 -17.41
C ALA A 181 -1.54 -7.35 -18.67
N LEU A 182 -0.48 -7.96 -19.20
CA LEU A 182 -0.56 -8.92 -20.30
C LEU A 182 -0.81 -10.34 -19.77
N THR A 183 0.02 -10.76 -18.81
CA THR A 183 -0.06 -12.08 -18.20
C THR A 183 0.03 -11.92 -16.69
N VAL A 184 -0.76 -12.71 -15.96
CA VAL A 184 -0.58 -12.83 -14.51
C VAL A 184 -0.36 -14.29 -14.15
N ALA A 185 0.72 -14.53 -13.41
CA ALA A 185 1.09 -15.83 -12.91
C ALA A 185 1.39 -15.74 -11.41
N TYR A 186 1.37 -16.87 -10.74
CA TYR A 186 1.83 -16.97 -9.37
C TYR A 186 3.07 -17.85 -9.31
N VAL A 187 4.13 -17.32 -8.71
CA VAL A 187 5.42 -18.00 -8.55
C VAL A 187 5.80 -18.05 -7.08
N THR A 188 6.93 -18.68 -6.79
CA THR A 188 7.53 -18.65 -5.46
C THR A 188 8.95 -18.09 -5.50
N ASP A 189 9.32 -17.38 -4.44
CA ASP A 189 10.70 -17.00 -4.15
C ASP A 189 11.51 -18.20 -3.62
N SER A 190 12.77 -17.96 -3.24
CA SER A 190 13.65 -18.98 -2.63
C SER A 190 13.13 -19.49 -1.27
N MET A 191 12.35 -18.69 -0.55
CA MET A 191 11.73 -19.03 0.74
C MET A 191 10.37 -19.72 0.60
N ARG A 192 9.94 -19.99 -0.64
CA ARG A 192 8.64 -20.60 -1.01
C ARG A 192 7.42 -19.71 -0.70
N TYR A 193 7.61 -18.41 -0.52
CA TYR A 193 6.52 -17.45 -0.39
C TYR A 193 5.85 -17.20 -1.74
N ARG A 194 4.53 -16.97 -1.70
CA ARG A 194 3.68 -16.75 -2.86
C ARG A 194 3.86 -15.32 -3.38
N ILE A 195 4.32 -15.22 -4.62
CA ILE A 195 4.52 -13.96 -5.34
C ILE A 195 3.55 -13.90 -6.52
N GLU A 196 2.86 -12.78 -6.69
CA GLU A 196 2.17 -12.44 -7.93
C GLU A 196 3.22 -11.89 -8.91
N MET A 197 3.33 -12.52 -10.08
CA MET A 197 4.10 -12.01 -11.21
C MET A 197 3.13 -11.43 -12.25
N ILE A 198 3.30 -10.16 -12.58
CA ILE A 198 2.53 -9.47 -13.60
C ILE A 198 3.47 -9.10 -14.75
N GLU A 199 3.26 -9.70 -15.91
CA GLU A 199 3.98 -9.33 -17.13
C GLU A 199 3.25 -8.17 -17.80
N ILE A 200 3.97 -7.10 -18.12
CA ILE A 200 3.48 -5.98 -18.94
C ILE A 200 4.30 -5.86 -20.22
N LYS A 201 3.78 -5.12 -21.20
CA LYS A 201 4.52 -4.75 -22.41
C LYS A 201 5.01 -3.32 -22.25
N ASN A 202 6.33 -3.12 -22.24
CA ASN A 202 6.91 -1.78 -22.16
C ASN A 202 6.79 -1.03 -23.50
N ASN A 203 7.20 0.24 -23.53
CA ASN A 203 7.09 1.09 -24.72
C ASN A 203 7.84 0.56 -25.95
N ASN A 204 8.85 -0.29 -25.76
CA ASN A 204 9.62 -0.91 -26.85
C ASN A 204 9.02 -2.25 -27.30
N GLY A 205 7.88 -2.64 -26.73
CA GLY A 205 7.23 -3.90 -26.99
C GLY A 205 7.81 -5.11 -26.25
N THR A 206 8.81 -4.90 -25.38
CA THR A 206 9.42 -5.96 -24.58
C THR A 206 8.53 -6.32 -23.39
N LYS A 207 8.42 -7.62 -23.14
CA LYS A 207 7.74 -8.17 -21.97
C LYS A 207 8.63 -8.01 -20.73
N VAL A 208 8.10 -7.40 -19.68
CA VAL A 208 8.81 -7.17 -18.42
C VAL A 208 7.93 -7.68 -17.27
N PRO A 209 8.45 -8.57 -16.41
CA PRO A 209 7.73 -9.02 -15.23
C PRO A 209 7.87 -8.02 -14.07
N PHE A 210 6.80 -7.90 -13.30
CA PHE A 210 6.73 -7.19 -12.04
C PHE A 210 6.30 -8.15 -10.94
N TYR A 211 6.84 -7.98 -9.72
CA TYR A 211 6.67 -8.93 -8.63
C TYR A 211 6.08 -8.29 -7.39
N PHE A 212 5.04 -8.93 -6.84
CA PHE A 212 4.38 -8.50 -5.61
C PHE A 212 4.22 -9.68 -4.63
N ASN A 213 4.72 -9.53 -3.41
CA ASN A 213 4.55 -10.51 -2.36
C ASN A 213 3.10 -10.48 -1.82
N ILE A 214 2.43 -11.62 -1.92
CA ILE A 214 1.03 -11.82 -1.50
C ILE A 214 0.90 -13.06 -0.58
N GLN A 215 1.98 -13.45 0.08
CA GLN A 215 2.02 -14.67 0.90
C GLN A 215 0.98 -14.65 2.02
N HIS A 216 0.83 -13.52 2.73
CA HIS A 216 -0.19 -13.34 3.76
C HIS A 216 -1.60 -13.53 3.21
N ALA A 217 -1.89 -13.00 2.02
CA ALA A 217 -3.19 -13.20 1.37
C ALA A 217 -3.42 -14.68 1.04
N HIS A 218 -2.42 -15.33 0.44
CA HIS A 218 -2.50 -16.75 0.07
C HIS A 218 -2.84 -17.66 1.26
N LEU A 219 -2.19 -17.45 2.41
CA LEU A 219 -2.39 -18.26 3.62
C LEU A 219 -3.81 -18.14 4.20
N THR A 220 -4.49 -17.02 4.01
CA THR A 220 -5.89 -16.87 4.46
C THR A 220 -6.88 -17.67 3.61
N ASN A 221 -6.55 -17.93 2.34
CA ASN A 221 -7.43 -18.67 1.43
C ASN A 221 -7.41 -20.18 1.67
N THR A 222 -6.31 -20.70 2.20
CA THR A 222 -6.11 -22.15 2.44
C THR A 222 -6.67 -22.63 3.78
N GLN A 223 -7.30 -21.76 4.57
CA GLN A 223 -7.93 -22.11 5.85
C GLN A 223 -9.43 -22.44 5.72
N LYS A 224 -9.91 -22.75 4.51
CA LYS A 224 -11.25 -23.29 4.24
C LYS A 224 -11.18 -24.78 3.98
#